data_AF-A0A8E0M872-F1
#
_entry.id   AF-A0A8E0M872-F1
#
_cell.length_a   1.000
_cell.length_b   1.000
_cell.length_c   1.000
_cell.angle_alpha   90.00
_cell.angle_beta   90.00
_cell.angle_gamma   90.00
#
_symmetry.space_group_name_H-M   'P 1'
#
loop_
_entity.id
_entity.type
_entity.pdbx_description
1 polymer ?
#
loop_
_entity_poly.entity_id
_entity_poly.type
_entity_poly.pdbx_seq_one_letter_code
_entity_poly.pdbx_strand_id
1 'polypeptide(L)'
;MSEEKLYAIRNNVGKYLTIERTAPWWDSQVGTAARSTAVALAWAGKHGGHVVTFVEEPKKVVISKKDALRQDWLVARYGLYNPDAVSNILAKYKDEAWGMIDAYVNGYTVAKEKKYRVITPKSWWAS
;
A
#
# COMPACT_ATOMS: atom_id res chain seq x y z
N MET A 1 14.66 6.75 5.66
CA MET A 1 14.37 5.68 4.69
C MET A 1 15.04 6.11 3.40
N SER A 2 16.08 5.42 2.93
CA SER A 2 16.74 5.76 1.67
C SER A 2 15.80 5.41 0.52
N GLU A 3 15.65 6.32 -0.44
CA GLU A 3 14.85 6.15 -1.66
C GLU A 3 15.49 5.14 -2.63
N GLU A 4 16.05 4.03 -2.13
CA GLU A 4 16.68 3.02 -2.98
C GLU A 4 15.60 2.30 -3.80
N LYS A 5 15.51 2.66 -5.08
CA LYS A 5 14.63 2.00 -6.05
C LYS A 5 15.17 0.61 -6.37
N LEU A 6 14.37 -0.41 -6.12
CA LEU A 6 14.63 -1.78 -6.56
C LEU A 6 13.87 -2.04 -7.86
N TYR A 7 14.54 -2.72 -8.79
CA TYR A 7 14.00 -3.07 -10.10
C TYR A 7 13.96 -4.58 -10.23
N ALA A 8 12.84 -5.13 -10.70
CA ALA A 8 12.75 -6.52 -11.13
C ALA A 8 12.37 -6.58 -12.61
N ILE A 9 12.53 -7.74 -13.23
CA ILE A 9 12.09 -7.97 -14.60
C ILE A 9 10.89 -8.92 -14.57
N ARG A 10 9.80 -8.52 -15.22
CA ARG A 10 8.55 -9.28 -15.30
C ARG A 10 8.24 -9.65 -16.75
N ASN A 11 7.89 -10.90 -17.00
CA ASN A 11 7.46 -11.34 -18.33
C ASN A 11 5.96 -11.10 -18.57
N ASN A 12 5.49 -11.38 -19.79
CA ASN A 12 4.09 -11.24 -20.21
C ASN A 12 3.11 -12.18 -19.49
N VAL A 13 3.59 -13.28 -18.92
CA VAL A 13 2.80 -14.22 -18.10
C VAL A 13 2.76 -13.77 -16.62
N GLY A 14 3.46 -12.68 -16.29
CA GLY A 14 3.49 -12.11 -14.96
C GLY A 14 4.51 -12.71 -14.01
N LYS A 15 5.41 -13.60 -14.49
CA LYS A 15 6.50 -14.19 -13.71
C LYS A 15 7.70 -13.25 -13.65
N TYR A 16 8.44 -13.32 -12.56
CA TYR A 16 9.64 -12.51 -12.33
C TYR A 16 10.91 -13.28 -12.74
N LEU A 17 11.90 -12.54 -13.23
CA LEU A 17 13.19 -13.10 -13.63
C LEU A 17 13.96 -13.57 -12.38
N THR A 18 14.54 -14.76 -12.47
CA THR A 18 15.45 -15.30 -11.45
C THR A 18 16.77 -15.67 -12.11
N ILE A 19 17.87 -15.07 -11.65
CA ILE A 19 19.21 -15.23 -12.26
C ILE A 19 19.97 -16.43 -11.65
N GLU A 20 19.55 -16.89 -10.48
CA GLU A 20 20.25 -17.94 -9.74
C GLU A 20 20.05 -19.36 -10.29
N ARG A 21 19.19 -19.59 -11.29
CA ARG A 21 18.85 -20.94 -11.78
C ARG A 21 18.78 -21.06 -13.30
N THR A 22 18.95 -22.30 -13.77
CA THR A 22 19.04 -22.73 -15.18
C THR A 22 17.83 -22.39 -16.05
N ALA A 23 16.69 -22.02 -15.46
CA ALA A 23 15.50 -21.53 -16.15
C ALA A 23 15.16 -20.10 -15.66
N PRO A 24 15.13 -19.08 -16.55
CA PRO A 24 15.06 -17.68 -16.13
C PRO A 24 13.71 -17.24 -15.54
N TRP A 25 12.65 -18.05 -15.65
CA TRP A 25 11.26 -17.65 -15.32
C TRP A 25 10.53 -18.75 -14.53
N TRP A 26 10.65 -18.76 -13.19
CA TRP A 26 9.93 -19.73 -12.36
C TRP A 26 8.69 -19.10 -11.71
N ASP A 27 7.68 -19.95 -11.45
CA ASP A 27 6.47 -19.66 -10.67
C ASP A 27 6.72 -19.61 -9.15
N SER A 28 7.91 -19.14 -8.75
CA SER A 28 8.36 -19.17 -7.36
C SER A 28 8.23 -17.77 -6.77
N GLN A 29 7.96 -17.67 -5.47
CA GLN A 29 7.94 -16.40 -4.74
C GLN A 29 9.32 -15.72 -4.66
N VAL A 30 10.35 -16.28 -5.30
CA VAL A 30 11.73 -15.80 -5.34
C VAL A 30 12.07 -15.22 -6.72
N GLY A 31 12.24 -13.90 -6.78
CA GLY A 31 12.72 -13.17 -7.95
C GLY A 31 14.03 -12.43 -7.66
N THR A 32 14.81 -12.14 -8.70
CA THR A 32 16.04 -11.34 -8.58
C THR A 32 15.72 -9.86 -8.79
N ALA A 33 16.17 -9.01 -7.87
CA ALA A 33 16.05 -7.55 -7.98
C ALA A 33 17.43 -6.90 -8.17
N ALA A 34 17.48 -5.84 -8.98
CA ALA A 34 18.63 -4.99 -9.18
C ALA A 34 18.42 -3.63 -8.51
N ARG A 35 19.48 -3.01 -7.99
CA ARG A 35 19.48 -1.62 -7.53
C ARG A 35 19.77 -0.61 -8.65
N SER A 36 20.24 -1.10 -9.80
CA SER A 36 20.58 -0.27 -10.97
C SER A 36 19.63 -0.56 -12.12
N THR A 37 19.01 0.49 -12.64
CA THR A 37 18.14 0.40 -13.83
C THR A 37 18.92 -0.10 -15.05
N ALA A 38 20.19 0.27 -15.19
CA ALA A 38 21.03 -0.18 -16.30
C ALA A 38 21.24 -1.70 -16.27
N VAL A 39 21.45 -2.26 -15.07
CA VAL A 39 21.56 -3.71 -14.87
C VAL A 39 20.24 -4.40 -15.17
N ALA A 40 19.12 -3.86 -14.69
CA ALA A 40 17.79 -4.41 -14.96
C ALA A 40 17.45 -4.39 -16.46
N LEU A 41 17.78 -3.31 -17.18
CA LEU A 41 17.58 -3.19 -18.63
C LEU A 41 18.47 -4.16 -19.40
N ALA A 42 19.73 -4.33 -19.00
CA ALA A 42 20.63 -5.32 -19.62
C ALA A 42 20.08 -6.75 -19.46
N TRP A 43 19.53 -7.08 -18.28
CA TRP A 43 18.90 -8.37 -18.04
C TRP A 43 17.60 -8.54 -18.83
N ALA A 44 16.75 -7.51 -18.90
CA ALA A 44 15.54 -7.52 -19.72
C ALA A 44 15.87 -7.70 -21.21
N GLY A 45 16.92 -7.05 -21.71
CA GLY A 45 17.39 -7.22 -23.09
C GLY A 45 17.92 -8.63 -23.37
N LYS A 46 18.57 -9.26 -22.39
CA LYS A 46 19.14 -10.61 -22.53
C LYS A 46 18.11 -11.73 -22.39
N HIS A 47 17.17 -11.60 -21.46
CA HIS A 47 16.24 -12.67 -21.07
C HIS A 47 14.80 -12.43 -21.56
N GLY A 48 14.50 -11.24 -22.08
CA GLY A 48 13.15 -10.77 -22.38
C GLY A 48 12.44 -10.20 -21.15
N GLY A 49 11.28 -9.59 -21.36
CA GLY A 49 10.43 -9.02 -20.31
C GLY A 49 10.57 -7.50 -20.12
N HIS A 50 9.92 -6.99 -19.08
CA HIS A 50 9.82 -5.57 -18.79
C HIS A 50 10.37 -5.27 -17.40
N VAL A 51 11.13 -4.18 -17.29
CA VAL A 51 11.60 -3.69 -15.99
C VAL A 51 10.43 -3.10 -15.23
N VAL A 52 10.21 -3.59 -14.01
CA VAL A 52 9.23 -3.07 -13.06
C VAL A 52 9.96 -2.57 -11.83
N THR A 53 9.53 -1.43 -11.30
CA THR A 53 10.13 -0.81 -10.12
C THR A 53 9.29 -1.14 -8.90
N PHE A 54 9.93 -1.62 -7.84
CA PHE A 54 9.31 -1.69 -6.52
C PHE A 54 9.24 -0.29 -5.94
N VAL A 55 8.04 0.11 -5.57
CA VAL A 55 7.79 1.29 -4.78
C VAL A 55 7.49 0.81 -3.37
N GLU A 56 8.14 1.40 -2.38
CA GLU A 56 7.87 1.09 -0.98
C GLU A 56 6.38 1.38 -0.68
N GLU A 57 5.77 0.58 0.21
CA GLU A 57 4.39 0.85 0.63
C GLU A 57 4.28 2.30 1.12
N PRO A 58 3.29 3.07 0.64
CA PRO A 58 3.14 4.45 1.06
C PRO A 58 2.82 4.51 2.57
N LYS A 59 3.17 5.63 3.19
CA LYS A 59 2.91 5.86 4.61
C LYS A 59 1.40 5.88 4.86
N LYS A 60 0.91 4.89 5.61
CA LYS A 60 -0.52 4.74 5.93
C LYS A 60 -1.03 5.91 6.77
N VAL A 61 -2.21 6.40 6.42
CA VAL A 61 -2.89 7.49 7.13
C VAL A 61 -3.59 6.94 8.37
N VAL A 62 -3.50 7.63 9.51
CA VAL A 62 -4.27 7.25 10.71
C VAL A 62 -5.65 7.89 10.62
N ILE A 63 -6.71 7.08 10.62
CA ILE A 63 -8.09 7.55 10.49
C ILE A 63 -8.99 7.05 11.63
N SER A 64 -10.16 7.67 11.79
CA SER A 64 -11.15 7.25 12.77
C SER A 64 -11.81 5.92 12.39
N LYS A 65 -12.42 5.22 13.35
CA LYS A 65 -13.22 4.01 13.07
C LYS A 65 -14.34 4.26 12.05
N LYS A 66 -14.98 5.44 12.11
CA LYS A 66 -16.06 5.80 11.19
C LYS A 66 -15.55 5.98 9.76
N ASP A 67 -14.37 6.58 9.61
CA ASP A 67 -13.75 6.77 8.30
C ASP A 67 -13.23 5.46 7.72
N ALA A 68 -12.72 4.55 8.56
CA ALA A 68 -12.35 3.21 8.14
C ALA A 68 -13.50 2.46 7.47
N LEU A 69 -14.70 2.49 8.08
CA LEU A 69 -15.90 1.88 7.48
C LEU A 69 -16.26 2.50 6.12
N ARG A 70 -16.04 3.80 5.94
CA ARG A 70 -16.25 4.47 4.65
C ARG A 70 -15.23 4.01 3.61
N GLN A 71 -13.97 3.83 4.01
CA GLN A 71 -12.93 3.32 3.13
C GLN A 71 -13.22 1.88 2.69
N ASP A 72 -13.63 1.02 3.62
CA ASP A 72 -14.00 -0.36 3.31
C ASP A 72 -15.16 -0.42 2.31
N TRP A 73 -16.16 0.44 2.47
CA TRP A 73 -17.25 0.56 1.51
C TRP A 73 -16.78 1.05 0.13
N LEU A 74 -15.86 2.02 0.07
CA LEU A 74 -15.29 2.51 -1.19
C LEU A 74 -14.54 1.40 -1.92
N VAL A 75 -13.68 0.66 -1.21
CA VAL A 75 -12.93 -0.47 -1.77
C VAL A 75 -13.88 -1.59 -2.22
N ALA A 76 -14.92 -1.91 -1.45
CA ALA A 76 -15.92 -2.91 -1.83
C ALA A 76 -16.72 -2.50 -3.08
N ARG A 77 -17.00 -1.20 -3.24
CA ARG A 77 -17.79 -0.69 -4.35
C ARG A 77 -17.00 -0.49 -5.64
N TYR A 78 -15.78 0.05 -5.54
CA TYR A 78 -14.99 0.47 -6.70
C TYR A 78 -13.76 -0.41 -6.95
N GLY A 79 -13.37 -1.26 -6.00
CA GLY A 79 -12.09 -1.96 -6.00
C GLY A 79 -10.95 -1.08 -5.45
N LEU A 80 -9.74 -1.64 -5.36
CA LEU A 80 -8.56 -0.87 -4.96
C LEU A 80 -8.07 0.03 -6.11
N TYR A 81 -7.60 1.24 -5.77
CA TYR A 81 -6.96 2.18 -6.70
C TYR A 81 -7.82 2.64 -7.90
N ASN A 82 -9.15 2.53 -7.79
CA ASN A 82 -10.04 2.97 -8.87
C ASN A 82 -10.19 4.51 -8.90
N PRO A 83 -9.93 5.18 -10.04
CA PRO A 83 -10.06 6.63 -10.17
C PRO A 83 -11.49 7.16 -9.98
N ASP A 84 -12.51 6.35 -10.27
CA ASP A 84 -13.92 6.74 -10.06
C ASP A 84 -14.24 6.95 -8.59
N ALA A 85 -13.57 6.23 -7.69
CA ALA A 85 -13.71 6.45 -6.26
C ALA A 85 -13.21 7.85 -5.89
N VAL A 86 -12.04 8.26 -6.39
CA VAL A 86 -11.46 9.58 -6.13
C VAL A 86 -12.37 10.70 -6.65
N SER A 87 -12.89 10.56 -7.87
CA SER A 87 -13.85 11.51 -8.44
C SER A 87 -15.13 11.64 -7.60
N ASN A 88 -15.68 10.52 -7.13
CA ASN A 88 -16.87 10.53 -6.28
C ASN A 88 -16.59 11.16 -4.90
N ILE A 89 -15.40 10.94 -4.34
CA ILE A 89 -14.99 11.55 -3.07
C ILE A 89 -14.89 13.07 -3.23
N LEU A 90 -14.24 13.55 -4.28
CA LEU A 90 -14.13 14.99 -4.59
C LEU A 90 -15.51 15.63 -4.76
N ALA A 91 -16.40 14.99 -5.53
CA ALA A 91 -17.73 15.51 -5.79
C ALA A 91 -18.58 15.63 -4.50
N LYS A 92 -18.42 14.69 -3.57
CA LYS A 92 -19.27 14.61 -2.36
C LYS A 92 -18.73 15.40 -1.17
N TYR A 93 -17.42 15.39 -0.96
CA TYR A 93 -16.79 15.94 0.25
C TYR A 93 -15.98 17.22 -0.02
N LYS A 94 -15.79 17.60 -1.28
CA LYS A 94 -15.14 18.86 -1.70
C LYS A 94 -13.83 19.10 -0.94
N ASP A 95 -13.75 20.11 -0.09
CA ASP A 95 -12.53 20.53 0.61
C ASP A 95 -12.07 19.51 1.66
N GLU A 96 -12.98 18.68 2.19
CA GLU A 96 -12.67 17.60 3.15
C GLU A 96 -12.24 16.30 2.46
N ALA A 97 -12.24 16.26 1.13
CA ALA A 97 -11.92 15.06 0.35
C ALA A 97 -10.47 14.58 0.55
N TRP A 98 -9.53 15.50 0.79
CA TRP A 98 -8.10 15.20 0.77
C TRP A 98 -7.69 14.07 1.70
N GLY A 99 -8.08 14.11 2.98
CA GLY A 99 -7.74 13.04 3.92
C GLY A 99 -8.36 11.69 3.56
N MET A 100 -9.52 11.71 2.89
CA MET A 100 -10.22 10.51 2.48
C MET A 100 -9.61 9.90 1.20
N ILE A 101 -9.15 10.72 0.27
CA ILE A 101 -8.38 10.30 -0.91
C ILE A 101 -7.03 9.74 -0.47
N ASP A 102 -6.34 10.42 0.45
CA ASP A 102 -5.04 9.99 0.95
C ASP A 102 -5.13 8.60 1.61
N ALA A 103 -6.12 8.39 2.47
CA ALA A 103 -6.38 7.08 3.09
C ALA A 103 -6.78 5.99 2.08
N TYR A 104 -7.49 6.35 0.99
CA TYR A 104 -7.89 5.40 -0.06
C TYR A 104 -6.71 4.98 -0.94
N VAL A 105 -5.84 5.92 -1.31
CA VAL A 105 -4.68 5.69 -2.20
C VAL A 105 -3.50 5.11 -1.45
N ASN A 106 -3.15 5.66 -0.28
CA ASN A 106 -1.99 5.25 0.50
C ASN A 106 -2.29 4.17 1.54
N GLY A 107 -3.56 3.78 1.67
CA GLY A 107 -4.02 2.91 2.74
C GLY A 107 -4.06 3.61 4.10
N TYR A 108 -4.62 2.93 5.08
CA TYR A 108 -4.88 3.53 6.38
C TYR A 108 -4.66 2.57 7.55
N THR A 109 -4.55 3.14 8.74
CA THR A 109 -4.59 2.43 10.03
C THR A 109 -5.67 3.05 10.91
N VAL A 110 -6.38 2.22 11.68
CA VAL A 110 -7.45 2.69 12.55
C VAL A 110 -6.86 3.22 13.85
N ALA A 111 -7.21 4.45 14.21
CA ALA A 111 -6.84 5.04 15.49
C ALA A 111 -7.31 4.15 16.66
N LYS A 112 -6.40 3.83 17.58
CA LYS A 112 -6.75 3.11 18.82
C LYS A 112 -7.64 4.00 19.68
N GLU A 113 -8.71 3.43 20.24
CA GLU A 113 -9.56 4.15 21.20
C GLU A 113 -8.73 4.60 22.41
N LYS A 114 -8.89 5.86 22.79
CA LYS A 114 -8.33 6.38 24.04
C LYS A 114 -9.09 5.72 25.20
N LYS A 115 -8.45 4.73 25.85
CA LYS A 115 -8.95 4.19 27.11
C LYS A 115 -8.68 5.21 28.22
N TYR A 116 -9.68 5.99 28.59
CA TYR A 116 -9.59 6.84 29.77
C TYR A 116 -9.80 5.96 31.02
N ARG A 117 -8.82 5.96 31.93
CA ARG A 117 -9.00 5.40 33.27
C ARG A 117 -9.91 6.36 34.03
N VAL A 118 -11.17 6.01 34.18
CA VAL A 118 -12.08 6.73 35.08
C VAL A 118 -11.51 6.60 36.49
N ILE A 119 -10.99 7.70 37.04
CA ILE A 119 -10.57 7.76 38.44
C ILE A 119 -11.87 7.90 39.23
N THR A 120 -12.37 6.79 39.76
CA THR A 120 -13.49 6.84 40.71
C THR A 120 -13.02 7.63 41.93
N PRO A 121 -13.79 8.62 42.41
CA PRO A 121 -13.50 9.24 43.70
C PRO A 121 -13.39 8.14 44.75
N LYS A 122 -12.41 8.21 45.66
CA LYS A 122 -12.44 7.40 46.88
C LYS A 122 -13.80 7.67 47.53
N SER A 123 -14.67 6.68 47.52
CA SER A 123 -15.99 6.73 48.14
C SER A 123 -15.84 7.23 49.57
N TRP A 124 -16.56 8.28 49.93
CA TRP A 124 -16.59 8.88 51.28
C TRP A 124 -17.19 7.96 52.37
N TRP A 125 -17.51 6.71 52.03
CA TRP A 125 -18.23 5.74 52.85
C TRP A 125 -17.38 4.56 53.32
N ALA A 126 -16.06 4.60 53.13
CA ALA A 126 -15.17 3.65 53.80
C ALA A 126 -14.99 4.11 55.26
N SER A 127 -16.03 3.87 56.06
CA SER A 127 -16.04 3.95 57.52
C SER A 127 -15.49 2.65 58.10
#